data_AF-A0A3S4TZD1-F1
#
_entry.id   AF-A0A3S4TZD1-F1
#
_cell.length_a   1.000
_cell.length_b   1.000
_cell.length_c   1.000
_cell.angle_alpha   90.00
_cell.angle_beta   90.00
_cell.angle_gamma   90.00
#
_symmetry.space_group_name_H-M   'P 1'
#
loop_
_entity.id
_entity.type
_entity.pdbx_description
1 polymer ?
#
loop_
_entity_poly.entity_id
_entity_poly.type
_entity_poly.pdbx_seq_one_letter_code
_entity_poly.pdbx_strand_id
1 'polypeptide(L)'
;MNSADGEQGFPGNVNVTVIYTLTDDNAVKIEYEGLSDKDTALNLTNHAYFNLENAEQGTDIREHRLRLNADFYLPVNSDGIPNSPLKHVVGTSFDFRLTKQIKQDFCKAVRA
;
A
#
# COMPACT_ATOMS: atom_id res chain seq x y z
N MET A 1 11.22 -13.73 12.44
CA MET A 1 12.04 -12.54 12.75
C MET A 1 11.68 -12.09 14.16
N ASN A 2 12.64 -11.59 14.92
CA ASN A 2 12.41 -11.20 16.31
C ASN A 2 12.80 -9.72 16.45
N SER A 3 11.93 -8.94 17.08
CA SER A 3 12.20 -7.57 17.55
C SER A 3 12.25 -7.61 19.06
N ALA A 4 13.31 -7.09 19.66
CA ALA A 4 13.47 -7.10 21.12
C ALA A 4 12.61 -6.00 21.79
N ASP A 5 12.29 -6.19 23.07
CA ASP A 5 11.64 -5.16 23.89
C ASP A 5 12.41 -3.83 23.85
N GLY A 6 11.72 -2.75 23.49
CA GLY A 6 12.30 -1.40 23.37
C GLY A 6 12.97 -1.11 22.02
N GLU A 7 12.99 -2.07 21.08
CA GLU A 7 13.56 -1.86 19.75
C GLU A 7 12.79 -0.78 18.99
N GLN A 8 13.51 0.23 18.48
CA GLN A 8 12.93 1.44 17.88
C GLN A 8 11.89 2.16 18.77
N GLY A 9 11.88 1.88 20.08
CA GLY A 9 10.94 2.46 21.05
C GLY A 9 9.63 1.69 21.23
N PHE A 10 9.43 0.54 20.58
CA PHE A 10 8.21 -0.26 20.75
C PHE A 10 8.34 -1.25 21.92
N PRO A 11 7.30 -1.38 22.77
CA PRO A 11 7.31 -2.32 23.87
C PRO A 11 7.11 -3.78 23.41
N GLY A 12 7.65 -4.71 24.18
CA GLY A 12 7.45 -6.15 24.04
C GLY A 12 8.46 -6.83 23.12
N ASN A 13 8.77 -8.09 23.41
CA ASN A 13 9.49 -8.95 22.48
C ASN A 13 8.50 -9.47 21.45
N VAL A 14 8.67 -9.06 20.19
CA VAL A 14 7.78 -9.42 19.10
C VAL A 14 8.42 -10.49 18.22
N ASN A 15 7.78 -11.65 18.11
CA ASN A 15 8.15 -12.69 17.16
C ASN A 15 7.18 -12.66 15.98
N VAL A 16 7.70 -12.46 14.77
CA VAL A 16 6.91 -12.44 13.53
C VAL A 16 7.32 -13.58 12.61
N THR A 17 6.31 -14.26 12.06
CA THR A 17 6.45 -15.23 10.99
C THR A 17 5.77 -14.67 9.74
N VAL A 18 6.46 -14.74 8.60
CA VAL A 18 5.89 -14.41 7.29
C VAL A 18 5.98 -15.65 6.41
N ILE A 19 4.84 -16.10 5.90
CA ILE A 19 4.75 -17.26 5.03
C ILE A 19 4.44 -16.76 3.62
N TYR A 20 5.33 -17.07 2.68
CA TYR A 20 5.11 -16.86 1.26
C TYR A 20 4.72 -18.20 0.63
N THR A 21 3.59 -18.23 -0.06
CA THR A 21 3.14 -19.40 -0.81
C THR A 21 2.97 -19.02 -2.27
N LEU A 22 3.67 -19.74 -3.14
CA LEU A 22 3.39 -19.76 -4.57
C LEU A 22 2.35 -20.86 -4.81
N THR A 23 1.27 -20.49 -5.48
CA THR A 23 0.15 -21.39 -5.75
C THR A 23 0.10 -21.76 -7.22
N ASP A 24 -0.54 -22.88 -7.53
CA ASP A 24 -0.66 -23.38 -8.91
C ASP A 24 -1.51 -22.48 -9.82
N ASP A 25 -2.27 -21.54 -9.25
CA ASP A 25 -3.06 -20.51 -9.97
C ASP A 25 -2.28 -19.20 -10.21
N ASN A 26 -0.94 -19.24 -10.18
CA ASN A 26 -0.04 -18.09 -10.38
C ASN A 26 -0.25 -16.95 -9.36
N ALA A 27 -0.63 -17.26 -8.13
CA ALA A 27 -0.74 -16.27 -7.06
C ALA A 27 0.46 -16.34 -6.10
N VAL A 28 0.75 -15.20 -5.49
CA VAL A 28 1.63 -15.10 -4.31
C VAL A 28 0.74 -14.78 -3.12
N LYS A 29 0.57 -15.75 -2.23
CA LYS A 29 -0.11 -15.56 -0.94
C LYS A 29 0.93 -15.17 0.11
N ILE A 30 0.65 -14.11 0.87
CA ILE A 30 1.50 -13.65 1.97
C ILE A 30 0.67 -13.67 3.25
N GLU A 31 1.12 -14.45 4.23
CA GLU A 31 0.50 -14.55 5.54
C GLU A 31 1.46 -14.03 6.61
N TYR A 32 0.94 -13.21 7.51
CA TYR A 32 1.69 -12.61 8.61
C TYR A 32 1.12 -13.09 9.93
N GLU A 33 1.98 -13.57 10.82
CA GLU A 33 1.66 -13.87 12.20
C GLU A 33 2.63 -13.11 13.10
N GLY A 34 2.12 -12.44 14.13
CA GLY A 34 2.91 -11.69 15.09
C GLY A 34 2.45 -11.97 16.51
N LEU A 35 3.37 -12.32 17.40
CA LEU A 35 3.12 -12.55 18.82
C LEU A 35 4.02 -11.63 19.65
N SER A 36 3.43 -10.88 20.56
CA SER A 36 4.12 -10.01 21.52
C SER A 36 3.86 -10.49 22.94
N ASP A 37 4.84 -10.32 23.83
CA ASP A 37 4.70 -10.57 25.27
C ASP A 37 4.19 -9.34 26.06
N LYS A 38 3.98 -8.21 25.38
CA LYS A 38 3.36 -6.98 25.91
C LYS A 38 2.46 -6.32 24.86
N ASP A 39 1.52 -5.50 25.32
CA ASP A 39 0.73 -4.63 24.45
C ASP A 39 1.65 -3.75 23.61
N THR A 40 1.51 -3.84 22.28
CA THR A 40 2.34 -3.11 21.32
C THR A 40 1.59 -2.84 20.02
N ALA A 41 2.02 -1.83 19.27
CA ALA A 41 1.47 -1.54 17.96
C ALA A 41 2.22 -2.38 16.90
N LEU A 42 1.47 -3.10 16.06
CA LEU A 42 2.02 -3.88 14.96
C LEU A 42 1.13 -3.75 13.72
N ASN A 43 1.72 -3.30 12.60
CA ASN A 43 1.03 -3.17 11.33
C ASN A 43 1.99 -3.51 10.19
N LEU A 44 1.91 -4.74 9.69
CA LEU A 44 2.83 -5.30 8.69
C LEU A 44 2.23 -5.20 7.29
N THR A 45 3.07 -5.05 6.27
CA THR A 45 2.65 -5.07 4.86
C THR A 45 3.79 -5.57 3.96
N ASN A 46 3.53 -5.69 2.67
CA ASN A 46 4.52 -6.00 1.64
C ASN A 46 4.82 -4.76 0.80
N HIS A 47 6.09 -4.57 0.42
CA HIS A 47 6.55 -3.37 -0.29
C HIS A 47 6.99 -3.68 -1.73
N ALA A 48 6.27 -4.58 -2.41
CA ALA A 48 6.52 -4.90 -3.81
C ALA A 48 6.18 -3.72 -4.74
N TYR A 49 7.03 -3.55 -5.75
CA TYR A 49 6.79 -2.65 -6.87
C TYR A 49 6.48 -3.47 -8.11
N PHE A 50 5.35 -3.18 -8.76
CA PHE A 50 4.94 -3.85 -9.99
C PHE A 50 5.23 -2.98 -11.20
N ASN A 51 5.91 -3.56 -12.19
CA ASN A 51 5.93 -3.07 -13.56
C ASN A 51 5.70 -4.26 -14.51
N LEU A 52 4.54 -4.27 -15.18
CA LEU A 52 4.10 -5.39 -16.01
C LEU A 52 4.82 -5.47 -17.36
N GLU A 53 5.47 -4.39 -17.78
CA GLU A 53 6.14 -4.27 -19.09
C GLU A 53 7.66 -4.34 -18.95
N ASN A 54 8.13 -5.23 -18.06
CA ASN A 54 9.53 -5.41 -17.67
C ASN A 54 10.15 -4.15 -17.05
N ALA A 55 10.31 -4.16 -15.72
CA ALA A 55 10.88 -3.05 -14.96
C ALA A 55 12.26 -2.58 -15.49
N GLU A 56 13.06 -3.49 -16.08
CA GLU A 56 14.39 -3.18 -16.61
C GLU A 56 14.35 -2.46 -17.97
N GLN A 57 13.23 -2.51 -18.69
CA GLN A 57 13.05 -1.80 -19.97
C GLN A 57 12.67 -0.33 -19.78
N GLY A 58 12.43 0.11 -18.53
CA GLY A 58 12.13 1.51 -18.21
C GLY A 58 10.75 1.96 -18.68
N THR A 59 9.83 1.03 -18.94
CA THR A 59 8.47 1.34 -19.39
C THR A 59 7.73 2.15 -18.33
N ASP A 60 7.13 3.26 -18.76
CA ASP A 60 6.39 4.17 -17.90
C ASP A 60 5.10 3.51 -17.37
N ILE A 61 5.04 3.29 -16.05
CA ILE A 61 3.89 2.69 -15.37
C ILE A 61 2.59 3.46 -15.61
N ARG A 62 2.67 4.74 -16.02
CA ARG A 62 1.48 5.56 -16.22
C ARG A 62 0.64 5.08 -17.40
N GLU A 63 1.19 4.25 -18.26
CA GLU A 63 0.48 3.56 -19.35
C GLU A 63 -0.40 2.41 -18.84
N HIS A 64 -0.11 1.85 -17.66
CA HIS A 64 -0.83 0.72 -17.09
C HIS A 64 -2.27 1.09 -16.75
N ARG A 65 -3.15 0.10 -16.83
CA ARG A 65 -4.57 0.23 -16.49
C ARG A 65 -4.79 -0.21 -15.06
N LEU A 66 -5.37 0.67 -14.25
CA LEU A 66 -5.63 0.44 -12.83
C LEU A 66 -7.13 0.50 -12.55
N ARG A 67 -7.58 -0.38 -11.66
CA ARG A 67 -8.89 -0.32 -10.99
C ARG A 67 -8.68 -0.53 -9.50
N LEU A 68 -9.27 0.31 -8.67
CA LEU A 68 -9.26 0.23 -7.21
C LEU A 68 -10.68 0.17 -6.69
N ASN A 69 -10.96 -0.81 -5.82
CA ASN A 69 -12.26 -0.90 -5.14
C ASN A 69 -12.27 -0.02 -3.87
N ALA A 70 -12.21 1.30 -4.06
CA ALA A 70 -12.16 2.27 -2.98
C ALA A 70 -12.92 3.56 -3.34
N ASP A 71 -13.78 4.01 -2.42
CA ASP A 71 -14.52 5.27 -2.57
C ASP A 71 -13.83 6.47 -1.92
N PHE A 72 -12.85 6.22 -1.03
CA PHE A 72 -12.16 7.25 -0.26
C PHE A 72 -10.65 7.06 -0.25
N TYR A 73 -9.93 8.16 -0.05
CA TYR A 73 -8.49 8.17 0.26
C TYR A 73 -8.21 9.03 1.49
N LEU A 74 -7.10 8.76 2.18
CA LEU A 74 -6.64 9.53 3.33
C LEU A 74 -5.60 10.57 2.86
N PRO A 75 -5.91 11.88 2.89
CA PRO A 75 -4.96 12.90 2.48
C PRO A 75 -3.86 13.07 3.52
N VAL A 76 -2.65 13.37 3.03
CA VAL A 76 -1.46 13.61 3.85
C VAL A 76 -0.86 14.98 3.56
N ASN A 77 -0.11 15.52 4.52
CA ASN A 77 0.71 16.71 4.32
C ASN A 77 2.01 16.38 3.56
N SER A 78 2.90 17.37 3.38
CA SER A 78 4.21 17.20 2.72
C SER A 78 5.13 16.19 3.40
N ASP A 79 4.92 15.94 4.69
CA ASP A 79 5.69 14.98 5.49
C ASP A 79 5.07 13.57 5.46
N GLY A 80 3.99 13.37 4.71
CA GLY A 80 3.28 12.09 4.62
C GLY A 80 2.36 11.79 5.81
N ILE A 81 2.12 12.75 6.69
CA ILE A 81 1.25 12.59 7.87
C ILE A 81 -0.21 12.90 7.51
N PRO A 82 -1.17 12.01 7.85
CA PRO A 82 -2.59 12.29 7.68
C PRO A 82 -2.99 13.61 8.34
N ASN A 83 -3.59 14.52 7.57
CA ASN A 83 -3.87 15.89 8.03
C ASN A 83 -5.32 16.34 7.80
N SER A 84 -6.17 15.48 7.24
CA SER A 84 -7.59 15.77 7.04
C SER A 84 -8.42 14.49 7.04
N PRO A 85 -9.75 14.58 7.23
CA PRO A 85 -10.64 13.43 7.10
C PRO A 85 -10.53 12.77 5.72
N LEU A 86 -11.02 11.52 5.64
CA LEU A 86 -11.14 10.80 4.38
C LEU A 86 -11.87 11.63 3.33
N LYS A 87 -11.33 11.67 2.11
CA LYS A 87 -11.91 12.38 0.96
C LYS A 87 -12.44 11.40 -0.05
N HIS A 88 -13.62 11.69 -0.59
CA HIS A 88 -14.24 10.89 -1.64
C HIS A 88 -13.42 11.00 -2.94
N VAL A 89 -13.27 9.90 -3.68
CA VAL A 89 -12.44 9.87 -4.90
C VAL A 89 -13.14 10.49 -6.13
N VAL A 90 -14.48 10.43 -6.19
CA VAL A 90 -15.31 11.05 -7.25
C VAL A 90 -14.84 12.47 -7.58
N GLY A 91 -14.63 12.73 -8.87
CA GLY A 91 -14.23 14.06 -9.36
C GLY A 91 -12.76 14.42 -9.11
N THR A 92 -11.97 13.50 -8.54
CA THR A 92 -10.53 13.68 -8.31
C THR A 92 -9.70 12.82 -9.26
N SER A 93 -8.41 13.13 -9.36
CA SER A 93 -7.42 12.29 -10.06
C SER A 93 -7.33 10.87 -9.50
N PHE A 94 -7.79 10.65 -8.27
CA PHE A 94 -7.77 9.36 -7.56
C PHE A 94 -8.98 8.45 -7.87
N ASP A 95 -9.94 8.85 -8.71
CA ASP A 95 -11.09 8.00 -9.05
C ASP A 95 -10.70 6.83 -9.98
N PHE A 96 -10.31 5.70 -9.40
CA PHE A 96 -10.01 4.45 -10.10
C PHE A 96 -11.09 3.37 -9.91
N ARG A 97 -12.32 3.74 -9.53
CA ARG A 97 -13.41 2.76 -9.29
C ARG A 97 -13.78 2.00 -10.57
N LEU A 98 -13.64 2.67 -11.71
CA LEU A 98 -13.65 2.07 -13.04
C LEU A 98 -12.22 2.02 -13.61
N THR A 99 -11.93 0.98 -14.39
CA THR A 99 -10.61 0.79 -14.99
C THR A 99 -10.25 1.94 -15.93
N LYS A 100 -9.11 2.59 -15.69
CA LYS A 100 -8.54 3.63 -16.57
C LYS A 100 -7.01 3.58 -16.57
N GLN A 101 -6.37 4.25 -17.53
CA GLN A 101 -4.92 4.41 -17.49
C GLN A 101 -4.52 5.33 -16.33
N ILE A 102 -3.40 5.03 -15.68
CA ILE A 102 -2.89 5.86 -14.58
C ILE A 102 -2.66 7.32 -15.04
N LYS A 103 -2.22 7.54 -16.28
CA LYS A 103 -2.01 8.90 -16.83
C LYS A 103 -3.28 9.72 -17.09
N GLN A 104 -4.46 9.10 -17.26
CA GLN A 104 -5.63 9.73 -17.87
C GLN A 104 -6.10 11.01 -17.16
N ASP A 105 -6.01 11.03 -15.83
CA ASP A 105 -6.42 12.15 -14.98
C ASP A 105 -5.27 12.65 -14.09
N PHE A 106 -4.03 12.29 -14.45
CA PHE A 106 -2.87 12.53 -13.62
C PHE A 106 -2.67 14.04 -13.40
N CYS A 107 -2.52 14.44 -12.14
CA CYS A 107 -2.39 15.85 -11.73
C CYS A 107 -3.49 16.79 -12.28
N LYS A 108 -4.70 16.29 -12.59
CA LYS A 108 -5.83 17.20 -12.82
C LYS A 108 -6.04 18.03 -11.56
N ALA A 109 -5.96 19.36 -11.70
CA ALA A 109 -6.26 20.28 -10.62
C ALA A 109 -7.67 19.97 -10.11
N VAL A 110 -7.79 19.67 -8.82
CA VAL A 110 -9.09 19.63 -8.15
C VAL A 110 -9.66 21.03 -8.29
N ARG A 111 -10.69 21.20 -9.13
CA ARG A 111 -11.41 22.47 -9.18
C ARG A 111 -12.02 22.68 -7.80
N ALA A 112 -11.58 23.75 -7.15
CA ALA A 112 -12.16 24.26 -5.91
C ALA A 112 -13.63 24.66 -6.14
#